data_AF-A0A357CMR1-F1
#
_entry.id   AF-A0A357CMR1-F1
#
_cell.length_a   1.000
_cell.length_b   1.000
_cell.length_c   1.000
_cell.angle_alpha   90.00
_cell.angle_beta   90.00
_cell.angle_gamma   90.00
#
_symmetry.space_group_name_H-M   'P 1'
#
loop_
_entity.id
_entity.type
_entity.pdbx_description
1 polymer ?
#
loop_
_entity_poly.entity_id
_entity_poly.type
_entity_poly.pdbx_seq_one_letter_code
_entity_poly.pdbx_strand_id
1 'polypeptide(L)'
;DGTYDLGGLVVHVKNRAARLENGSLAGSTLVLNQALRNFSTNTGLQPEQAVKLVTVNPARILGLENRKGRIAPGFDADLVLWDADFNIMMTFVSGKKVFTAS
;
A
#
# COMPACT_ATOMS: atom_id res chain seq x y z
N ASP A 1 -13.67 10.26 -7.47
CA ASP A 1 -13.82 11.72 -7.54
C ASP A 1 -14.93 12.16 -6.59
N GLY A 2 -14.76 13.30 -5.93
CA GLY A 2 -15.69 13.78 -4.91
C GLY A 2 -15.08 14.86 -4.02
N THR A 3 -15.88 15.36 -3.09
CA THR A 3 -15.46 16.31 -2.04
C THR A 3 -15.51 15.60 -0.69
N TYR A 4 -14.44 15.75 0.10
CA TYR A 4 -14.23 15.04 1.37
C TYR A 4 -13.77 16.03 2.45
N ASP A 5 -14.06 15.71 3.71
CA ASP A 5 -13.43 16.37 4.86
C ASP A 5 -12.14 15.63 5.23
N LEU A 6 -11.06 16.38 5.43
CA LEU A 6 -9.81 15.86 5.97
C LEU A 6 -9.35 16.75 7.13
N GLY A 7 -9.85 16.45 8.33
CA GLY A 7 -9.47 17.18 9.54
C GLY A 7 -10.00 18.62 9.53
N GLY A 8 -11.22 18.82 9.03
CA GLY A 8 -11.84 20.15 8.90
C GLY A 8 -11.46 20.91 7.63
N LEU A 9 -10.61 20.34 6.78
CA LEU A 9 -10.25 20.91 5.48
C LEU A 9 -11.09 20.28 4.37
N VAL A 10 -11.67 21.12 3.51
CA VAL A 10 -12.38 20.66 2.30
C VAL A 10 -11.36 20.21 1.26
N VAL A 11 -11.44 18.93 0.88
CA VAL A 11 -10.57 18.28 -0.10
C VAL A 11 -11.38 17.85 -1.31
N HIS A 12 -10.98 18.33 -2.49
CA HIS A 12 -11.51 17.88 -3.77
C HIS A 12 -10.61 16.81 -4.36
N VAL A 13 -11.17 15.63 -4.61
CA VAL A 13 -10.52 14.55 -5.35
C VAL A 13 -11.03 14.57 -6.78
N LYS A 14 -10.14 14.82 -7.73
CA LYS A 14 -10.44 14.74 -9.17
C LYS A 14 -9.30 14.02 -9.87
N ASN A 15 -9.61 13.06 -10.74
CA ASN A 15 -8.60 12.30 -11.50
C ASN A 15 -7.48 11.73 -10.60
N ARG A 16 -7.84 11.17 -9.43
CA ARG A 16 -6.89 10.61 -8.42
C ARG A 16 -5.93 11.62 -7.78
N ALA A 17 -6.17 12.92 -7.93
CA ALA A 17 -5.44 13.96 -7.20
C ALA A 17 -6.35 14.58 -6.14
N ALA A 18 -5.93 14.52 -4.88
CA ALA A 18 -6.58 15.17 -3.75
C ALA A 18 -5.98 16.57 -3.55
N ARG A 19 -6.80 17.61 -3.61
CA ARG A 19 -6.37 19.01 -3.47
C ARG A 19 -7.31 19.80 -2.57
N LEU A 20 -6.73 20.75 -1.84
CA LEU A 20 -7.50 21.80 -1.14
C LEU A 20 -8.11 22.78 -2.14
N GLU A 21 -9.01 23.64 -1.66
CA GLU A 21 -9.61 24.71 -2.46
C GLU A 21 -8.57 25.64 -3.10
N ASN A 22 -7.47 25.92 -2.39
CA ASN A 22 -6.36 26.73 -2.91
C ASN A 22 -5.46 26.00 -3.94
N GLY A 23 -5.78 24.74 -4.27
CA GLY A 23 -5.06 23.92 -5.24
C GLY A 23 -3.86 23.13 -4.71
N SER A 24 -3.44 23.34 -3.46
CA SER A 24 -2.37 22.55 -2.83
C SER A 24 -2.75 21.07 -2.71
N LEU A 25 -1.77 20.16 -2.77
CA LEU A 25 -2.01 18.73 -2.55
C LEU A 25 -2.44 18.47 -1.10
N ALA A 26 -3.44 17.62 -0.94
CA ALA A 26 -3.97 17.20 0.37
C ALA A 26 -3.92 15.67 0.49
N GLY A 27 -2.77 15.14 0.90
CA GLY A 27 -2.55 13.70 0.95
C GLY A 27 -2.46 13.07 -0.43
N SER A 28 -2.86 11.80 -0.54
CA SER A 28 -2.79 11.02 -1.78
C SER A 28 -3.91 9.98 -1.84
N THR A 29 -4.40 9.70 -3.04
CA THR A 29 -5.32 8.57 -3.28
C THR A 29 -4.59 7.34 -3.84
N LEU A 30 -3.25 7.31 -3.76
CA LEU A 30 -2.43 6.23 -4.27
C LEU A 30 -2.56 4.99 -3.38
N VAL A 31 -2.89 3.85 -3.99
CA VAL A 31 -2.91 2.55 -3.32
C VAL A 31 -1.52 1.91 -3.31
N LEU A 32 -1.23 1.11 -2.27
CA LEU A 32 0.12 0.66 -1.97
C LEU A 32 0.74 -0.26 -3.05
N ASN A 33 -0.06 -1.10 -3.70
CA ASN A 33 0.42 -1.94 -4.81
C ASN A 33 0.82 -1.10 -6.03
N GLN A 34 0.06 -0.04 -6.34
CA GLN A 34 0.43 0.91 -7.38
C GLN A 34 1.65 1.74 -6.99
N ALA A 35 1.81 2.09 -5.71
CA ALA A 35 3.02 2.74 -5.21
C ALA A 35 4.24 1.85 -5.41
N LEU A 36 4.13 0.55 -5.11
CA LEU A 36 5.19 -0.44 -5.32
C LEU A 36 5.55 -0.58 -6.80
N ARG A 37 4.55 -0.68 -7.67
CA ARG A 37 4.74 -0.70 -9.13
C ARG A 37 5.47 0.55 -9.61
N ASN A 38 4.95 1.74 -9.27
CA ASN A 38 5.55 3.02 -9.64
C ASN A 38 7.01 3.11 -9.16
N PHE A 39 7.28 2.70 -7.92
CA PHE A 39 8.62 2.75 -7.36
C PHE A 39 9.58 1.83 -8.12
N SER A 40 9.18 0.59 -8.36
CA SER A 40 9.98 -0.38 -9.14
C SER A 40 10.25 0.14 -10.56
N THR A 41 9.23 0.60 -11.28
CA THR A 41 9.36 1.14 -12.64
C THR A 41 10.26 2.38 -12.71
N ASN A 42 10.10 3.33 -11.79
CA ASN A 42 10.82 4.60 -11.86
C ASN A 42 12.25 4.52 -11.34
N THR A 43 12.60 3.49 -10.56
CA THR A 43 13.95 3.34 -9.97
C THR A 43 14.74 2.18 -10.55
N GLY A 44 14.08 1.25 -11.26
CA GLY A 44 14.67 0.00 -11.74
C GLY A 44 14.90 -1.04 -10.63
N LEU A 45 14.43 -0.78 -9.41
CA LEU A 45 14.57 -1.70 -8.29
C LEU A 45 13.68 -2.94 -8.50
N GLN A 46 14.24 -4.12 -8.31
CA GLN A 46 13.51 -5.39 -8.50
C GLN A 46 12.40 -5.57 -7.45
N PRO A 47 11.29 -6.26 -7.78
CA PRO A 47 10.15 -6.42 -6.86
C PRO A 47 10.52 -6.97 -5.48
N GLU A 48 11.46 -7.91 -5.40
CA GLU A 48 11.92 -8.56 -4.16
C GLU A 48 12.69 -7.60 -3.24
N GLN A 49 13.29 -6.56 -3.82
CA GLN A 49 13.93 -5.49 -3.07
C GLN A 49 12.90 -4.43 -2.69
N ALA A 50 12.04 -4.04 -3.63
CA ALA A 50 11.02 -3.01 -3.45
C ALA A 50 10.00 -3.38 -2.37
N VAL A 51 9.60 -4.67 -2.29
CA VAL A 51 8.62 -5.13 -1.30
C VAL A 51 9.06 -4.89 0.14
N LYS A 52 10.38 -4.86 0.41
CA LYS A 52 10.92 -4.58 1.75
C LYS A 52 10.54 -3.19 2.24
N LEU A 53 10.40 -2.22 1.33
CA LEU A 53 10.01 -0.83 1.63
C LEU A 53 8.59 -0.74 2.21
N VAL A 54 7.73 -1.71 1.88
CA VAL A 54 6.31 -1.71 2.27
C VAL A 54 5.95 -2.87 3.21
N THR A 55 6.94 -3.65 3.66
CA THR A 55 6.74 -4.81 4.54
C THR A 55 7.70 -4.81 5.73
N VAL A 56 8.90 -5.38 5.59
CA VAL A 56 9.85 -5.58 6.70
C VAL A 56 10.39 -4.27 7.27
N ASN A 57 10.62 -3.24 6.44
CA ASN A 57 11.13 -1.96 6.91
C ASN A 57 10.14 -1.23 7.82
N PRO A 58 8.85 -1.00 7.42
CA PRO A 58 7.88 -0.41 8.32
C PRO A 58 7.60 -1.30 9.54
N ALA A 59 7.62 -2.62 9.41
CA ALA A 59 7.48 -3.51 10.56
C ALA A 59 8.58 -3.26 11.62
N ARG A 60 9.84 -3.10 11.19
CA ARG A 60 10.96 -2.76 12.09
C ARG A 60 10.82 -1.38 12.73
N ILE A 61 10.44 -0.38 11.95
CA ILE A 61 10.26 1.00 12.45
C ILE A 61 9.19 1.03 13.56
N LEU A 62 8.19 0.17 13.46
CA LEU A 62 7.07 0.07 14.41
C LEU A 62 7.30 -0.96 15.54
N GLY A 63 8.45 -1.65 15.59
CA GLY A 63 8.71 -2.69 16.59
C GLY A 63 7.90 -3.98 16.41
N LEU A 64 7.42 -4.25 15.19
CA LEU A 64 6.57 -5.39 14.83
C LEU A 64 7.32 -6.49 14.06
N GLU A 65 8.64 -6.38 13.90
CA GLU A 65 9.47 -7.26 13.09
C GLU A 65 9.55 -8.71 13.57
N ASN A 66 9.10 -8.99 14.80
CA ASN A 66 8.98 -10.34 15.35
C ASN A 66 7.69 -11.06 14.91
N ARG A 67 6.72 -10.33 14.32
CA ARG A 67 5.41 -10.86 13.94
C ARG A 67 4.97 -10.50 12.52
N LYS A 68 5.47 -9.39 11.96
CA LYS A 68 5.04 -8.81 10.68
C LYS A 68 6.20 -8.64 9.68
N GLY A 69 5.84 -8.48 8.41
CA GLY A 69 6.76 -8.07 7.35
C GLY A 69 7.67 -9.19 6.80
N ARG A 70 7.47 -10.45 7.21
CA ARG A 70 8.20 -11.61 6.70
C ARG A 70 7.26 -12.80 6.56
N ILE A 71 7.50 -13.63 5.55
CA ILE A 71 6.85 -14.93 5.39
C ILE A 71 7.78 -15.97 6.03
N ALA A 72 7.50 -16.35 7.27
CA ALA A 72 8.29 -17.33 8.03
C ALA A 72 7.44 -17.96 9.16
N PRO A 73 7.80 -19.16 9.66
CA PRO A 73 7.15 -19.72 10.83
C PRO A 73 7.18 -18.77 12.04
N GLY A 74 6.07 -18.69 12.77
CA GLY A 74 5.91 -17.79 13.93
C GLY A 74 5.46 -16.36 13.60
N PHE A 75 5.40 -15.98 12.32
CA PHE A 75 4.85 -14.71 11.86
C PHE A 75 3.36 -14.80 11.57
N ASP A 76 2.66 -13.67 11.63
CA ASP A 76 1.25 -13.62 11.28
C ASP A 76 1.08 -13.86 9.78
N ALA A 77 0.08 -14.65 9.40
CA ALA A 77 -0.24 -14.93 8.00
C ALA A 77 -1.00 -13.75 7.35
N ASP A 78 -0.34 -12.59 7.36
CA ASP A 78 -0.71 -11.38 6.62
C ASP A 78 0.00 -11.41 5.27
N LEU A 79 -0.71 -11.90 4.26
CA LEU A 79 -0.12 -12.25 2.95
C LEU A 79 -0.89 -11.56 1.83
N VAL A 80 -0.17 -11.16 0.80
CA VAL A 80 -0.75 -10.63 -0.44
C VAL A 80 -0.18 -11.43 -1.60
N LEU A 81 -1.06 -11.94 -2.45
CA LEU A 81 -0.69 -12.50 -3.75
C LEU A 81 -1.01 -11.46 -4.83
N TRP A 82 -0.06 -11.20 -5.71
CA TRP A 82 -0.22 -10.34 -6.88
C TRP A 82 0.38 -11.00 -8.13
N ASP A 83 -0.01 -10.50 -9.30
CA ASP A 83 0.59 -10.87 -10.58
C ASP A 83 1.86 -10.07 -10.91
N ALA A 84 2.42 -10.30 -12.11
CA ALA A 84 3.63 -9.59 -12.57
C ALA A 84 3.43 -8.07 -12.74
N ASP A 85 2.18 -7.61 -12.85
CA ASP A 85 1.81 -6.21 -13.00
C ASP A 85 1.40 -5.56 -11.66
N PHE A 86 1.63 -6.24 -10.53
CA PHE A 86 1.25 -5.82 -9.19
C PHE A 86 -0.27 -5.68 -8.99
N ASN A 87 -1.09 -6.35 -9.80
CA ASN A 87 -2.52 -6.46 -9.53
C ASN A 87 -2.73 -7.46 -8.40
N ILE A 88 -3.49 -7.07 -7.38
CA ILE A 88 -3.74 -7.93 -6.22
C ILE A 88 -4.72 -9.02 -6.62
N MET A 89 -4.31 -10.28 -6.45
CA MET A 89 -5.13 -11.46 -6.70
C MET A 89 -5.83 -11.94 -5.42
N MET A 90 -5.12 -11.94 -4.29
CA MET A 90 -5.66 -12.37 -2.99
C MET A 90 -5.01 -11.61 -1.84
N THR A 91 -5.74 -11.47 -0.73
CA THR A 91 -5.20 -10.94 0.52
C THR A 91 -5.67 -11.80 1.69
N PHE A 92 -4.74 -12.07 2.60
CA PHE A 92 -4.96 -12.80 3.84
C PHE A 92 -4.59 -11.90 5.01
N VAL A 93 -5.40 -11.90 6.07
CA VAL A 93 -5.13 -11.21 7.32
C VAL A 93 -5.26 -12.22 8.44
N SER A 94 -4.18 -12.43 9.19
CA SER A 94 -4.07 -13.43 10.26
C SER A 94 -4.55 -14.82 9.79
N GLY A 95 -4.17 -15.20 8.56
CA GLY A 95 -4.50 -16.49 7.95
C GLY A 95 -5.89 -16.57 7.32
N LYS A 96 -6.75 -15.57 7.49
CA LYS A 96 -8.09 -15.52 6.88
C LYS A 96 -8.02 -14.80 5.55
N LYS A 97 -8.52 -15.43 4.48
CA LYS A 97 -8.66 -14.78 3.17
C LYS A 97 -9.74 -13.70 3.26
N VAL A 98 -9.36 -12.44 3.06
CA VAL A 98 -10.25 -11.26 3.14
C VAL A 98 -10.54 -10.62 1.78
N PHE A 99 -9.75 -10.97 0.77
CA PHE A 99 -9.94 -10.48 -0.59
C PHE A 99 -9.58 -11.56 -1.61
N THR A 100 -10.33 -11.59 -2.71
CA THR A 100 -10.03 -12.36 -3.91
C THR A 100 -10.49 -11.51 -5.09
N ALA A 101 -9.61 -11.29 -6.07
CA ALA A 101 -9.97 -10.64 -7.30
C ALA A 101 -11.03 -11.47 -8.04
N SER A 102 -12.06 -10.79 -8.54
CA SER A 102 -13.13 -11.34 -9.37
C SER A 102 -12.69 -11.49 -10.82
#